data_AF-A0A3D1JZW8-F1
#
_entry.id   AF-A0A3D1JZW8-F1
#
_cell.length_a   1.000
_cell.length_b   1.000
_cell.length_c   1.000
_cell.angle_alpha   90.00
_cell.angle_beta   90.00
_cell.angle_gamma   90.00
#
_symmetry.space_group_name_H-M   'P 1'
#
loop_
_entity.id
_entity.type
_entity.pdbx_description
1 polymer ?
#
loop_
_entity_poly.entity_id
_entity_poly.type
_entity_poly.pdbx_seq_one_letter_code
_entity_poly.pdbx_strand_id
1 'polypeptide(L)'
;MNEDLIQKRNELEDIIKKIKNSLSYDSKEKLNEEEYKSLWIRMVFLAREIHNKWSPTPRHHRCMIKNRGCSPDEPAFYDHIHSVEDLIKFTYNDKANEDPEDQTLDNVFYMNIHSRRWGHVDRYQITRNNKGWIIVDNTISGQSDKSGNPYLFKNLDHDSINYPEELPGYMEWLWDRAAEDGLTHEQLQDALNELADWINVCESNSPSGVWEHYK
;
A
#
# COMPACT_ATOMS: atom_id res chain seq x y z
N MET A 1 -27.98 21.68 -3.20
CA MET A 1 -26.61 21.81 -2.67
C MET A 1 -26.36 23.28 -2.40
N ASN A 2 -25.81 23.66 -1.24
CA ASN A 2 -25.71 25.06 -0.80
C ASN A 2 -24.67 25.81 -1.66
N GLU A 3 -25.08 26.90 -2.33
CA GLU A 3 -24.20 27.73 -3.18
C GLU A 3 -22.95 28.22 -2.43
N ASP A 4 -23.07 28.49 -1.12
CA ASP A 4 -21.95 28.84 -0.24
C ASP A 4 -20.87 27.75 -0.21
N LEU A 5 -21.27 26.47 -0.13
CA LEU A 5 -20.32 25.36 -0.04
C LEU A 5 -19.61 25.10 -1.37
N ILE A 6 -20.30 25.32 -2.49
CA ILE A 6 -19.70 25.22 -3.83
C ILE A 6 -18.66 26.33 -4.00
N GLN A 7 -18.98 27.55 -3.57
CA GLN A 7 -18.03 28.67 -3.63
C GLN A 7 -16.80 28.39 -2.76
N LYS A 8 -16.98 27.87 -1.54
CA LYS A 8 -15.87 27.48 -0.65
C LYS A 8 -15.02 26.37 -1.23
N ARG A 9 -15.63 25.37 -1.89
CA ARG A 9 -14.89 24.31 -2.58
C ARG A 9 -14.02 24.88 -3.70
N ASN A 10 -14.58 25.76 -4.54
CA ASN A 10 -13.82 26.39 -5.62
C ASN A 10 -12.67 27.26 -5.07
N GLU A 11 -12.91 28.01 -3.98
CA GLU A 11 -11.83 28.74 -3.28
C GLU A 11 -10.74 27.80 -2.76
N LEU A 12 -11.14 26.66 -2.18
CA LEU A 12 -10.22 25.65 -1.67
C LEU A 12 -9.35 25.02 -2.77
N GLU A 13 -9.93 24.73 -3.94
CA GLU A 13 -9.20 24.26 -5.12
C GLU A 13 -8.14 25.26 -5.60
N ASP A 14 -8.50 26.55 -5.66
CA ASP A 14 -7.58 27.61 -6.05
C ASP A 14 -6.43 27.76 -5.05
N ILE A 15 -6.71 27.62 -3.75
CA ILE A 15 -5.68 27.64 -2.70
C ILE A 15 -4.71 26.48 -2.87
N ILE A 16 -5.19 25.25 -3.06
CA ILE A 16 -4.33 24.08 -3.27
C ILE A 16 -3.46 24.26 -4.50
N LYS A 17 -4.03 24.76 -5.60
CA LYS A 17 -3.29 25.02 -6.84
C LYS A 17 -2.16 26.03 -6.62
N LYS A 18 -2.41 27.12 -5.88
CA LYS A 18 -1.38 28.11 -5.52
C LYS A 18 -0.28 27.50 -4.65
N ILE A 19 -0.65 26.75 -3.61
CA ILE A 19 0.30 26.08 -2.72
C ILE A 19 1.18 25.11 -3.53
N LYS A 20 0.58 24.23 -4.34
CA LYS A 20 1.34 23.27 -5.17
C LYS A 20 2.26 23.93 -6.17
N ASN A 21 1.79 24.98 -6.85
CA ASN A 21 2.63 25.73 -7.77
C ASN A 21 3.83 26.33 -7.05
N SER A 22 3.67 26.86 -5.84
CA SER A 22 4.77 27.42 -5.06
C SER A 22 5.83 26.40 -4.64
N LEU A 23 5.44 25.14 -4.48
CA LEU A 23 6.32 24.02 -4.14
C LEU A 23 7.07 23.45 -5.35
N SER A 24 6.63 23.76 -6.57
CA SER A 24 7.29 23.31 -7.80
C SER A 24 8.62 24.04 -8.00
N TYR A 25 9.68 23.28 -8.29
CA TYR A 25 11.04 23.80 -8.49
C TYR A 25 11.10 24.83 -9.64
N ASP A 26 10.33 24.60 -10.71
CA ASP A 26 10.32 25.43 -11.92
C ASP A 26 9.33 26.62 -11.86
N SER A 27 8.65 26.83 -10.73
CA SER A 27 7.66 27.90 -10.63
C SER A 27 8.32 29.28 -10.60
N LYS A 28 7.84 30.15 -11.50
CA LYS A 28 8.20 31.59 -11.52
C LYS A 28 7.49 32.40 -10.44
N GLU A 29 6.40 31.86 -9.89
CA GLU A 29 5.60 32.49 -8.84
C GLU A 29 5.81 31.72 -7.53
N LYS A 30 6.80 32.16 -6.75
CA LYS A 30 7.02 31.65 -5.39
C LYS A 30 6.23 32.49 -4.41
N LEU A 31 5.42 31.82 -3.60
CA LEU A 31 4.79 32.44 -2.44
C LEU A 31 5.88 32.80 -1.44
N ASN A 32 5.77 33.97 -0.81
CA ASN A 32 6.57 34.26 0.37
C ASN A 32 6.04 33.45 1.57
N GLU A 33 6.81 33.41 2.66
CA GLU A 33 6.47 32.60 3.84
C GLU A 33 5.13 33.01 4.47
N GLU A 34 4.84 34.31 4.53
CA GLU A 34 3.58 34.83 5.10
C GLU A 34 2.37 34.46 4.24
N GLU A 35 2.50 34.59 2.92
CA GLU A 35 1.47 34.21 1.94
C GLU A 35 1.20 32.69 2.01
N TYR A 36 2.26 31.88 2.03
CA TYR A 36 2.16 30.43 2.15
C TYR A 36 1.42 30.04 3.44
N LYS A 37 1.84 30.61 4.57
CA LYS A 37 1.23 30.34 5.88
C LYS A 37 -0.23 30.77 5.93
N SER A 38 -0.56 31.94 5.36
CA SER A 38 -1.93 32.45 5.27
C SER A 38 -2.82 31.53 4.43
N LEU A 39 -2.34 31.12 3.24
CA LEU A 39 -3.05 30.17 2.37
C LEU A 39 -3.22 28.81 3.05
N TRP A 40 -2.20 28.33 3.76
CA TRP A 40 -2.26 27.06 4.49
C TRP A 40 -3.31 27.08 5.61
N ILE A 41 -3.33 28.12 6.46
CA ILE A 41 -4.35 28.29 7.50
C ILE A 41 -5.75 28.37 6.87
N ARG A 42 -5.89 29.10 5.76
CA ARG A 42 -7.16 29.23 5.05
C ARG A 42 -7.63 27.90 4.45
N MET A 43 -6.71 27.11 3.90
CA MET A 43 -6.96 25.76 3.39
C MET A 43 -7.56 24.87 4.48
N VAL A 44 -6.89 24.77 5.64
CA VAL A 44 -7.34 23.96 6.78
C VAL A 44 -8.71 24.41 7.26
N PHE A 45 -8.92 25.72 7.40
CA PHE A 45 -10.20 26.29 7.84
C PHE A 45 -11.35 25.93 6.89
N LEU A 46 -11.17 26.17 5.60
CA LEU A 46 -12.19 25.89 4.58
C LEU A 46 -12.49 24.40 4.47
N ALA A 47 -11.46 23.55 4.49
CA ALA A 47 -11.63 22.11 4.42
C ALA A 47 -12.51 21.61 5.58
N ARG A 48 -12.24 22.10 6.81
CA ARG A 48 -13.06 21.75 7.98
C ARG A 48 -14.49 22.28 7.87
N GLU A 49 -14.68 23.51 7.39
CA GLU A 49 -16.02 24.05 7.18
C GLU A 49 -16.82 23.23 6.17
N ILE A 50 -16.19 22.81 5.07
CA ILE A 50 -16.82 21.96 4.05
C ILE A 50 -17.15 20.61 4.66
N HIS A 51 -16.20 19.94 5.32
CA HIS A 51 -16.42 18.63 5.97
C HIS A 51 -17.63 18.63 6.90
N ASN A 52 -17.73 19.63 7.78
CA ASN A 52 -18.79 19.72 8.78
C ASN A 52 -20.18 20.00 8.21
N LYS A 53 -20.26 20.61 7.02
CA LYS A 53 -21.52 21.12 6.44
C LYS A 53 -21.95 20.35 5.20
N TRP A 54 -21.07 19.60 4.57
CA TRP A 54 -21.39 18.81 3.38
C TRP A 54 -22.27 17.61 3.74
N SER A 55 -23.23 17.31 2.88
CA SER A 55 -24.16 16.19 3.06
C SER A 55 -24.22 15.37 1.77
N PRO A 56 -23.96 14.05 1.81
CA PRO A 56 -23.59 13.26 3.00
C PRO A 56 -22.22 13.66 3.59
N THR A 57 -21.98 13.33 4.86
CA THR A 57 -20.71 13.62 5.54
C THR A 57 -19.55 13.04 4.73
N PRO A 58 -18.51 13.83 4.40
CA PRO A 58 -17.38 13.36 3.62
C PRO A 58 -16.67 12.18 4.27
N ARG A 59 -16.39 11.17 3.44
CA ARG A 59 -15.60 10.00 3.80
C ARG A 59 -14.20 10.14 3.19
N HIS A 60 -13.21 9.56 3.84
CA HIS A 60 -11.81 9.56 3.41
C HIS A 60 -11.29 8.14 3.41
N HIS A 61 -10.26 7.87 2.61
CA HIS A 61 -9.61 6.56 2.58
C HIS A 61 -9.13 6.14 3.97
N ARG A 62 -9.30 4.88 4.35
CA ARG A 62 -8.84 4.34 5.65
C ARG A 62 -7.34 4.55 5.86
N CYS A 63 -6.54 4.40 4.80
CA CYS A 63 -5.10 4.62 4.86
C CYS A 63 -4.77 6.09 5.20
N MET A 64 -5.55 7.05 4.69
CA MET A 64 -5.38 8.47 5.01
C MET A 64 -5.64 8.75 6.50
N ILE A 65 -6.70 8.19 7.06
CA ILE A 65 -7.01 8.33 8.50
C ILE A 65 -5.90 7.71 9.36
N LYS A 66 -5.44 6.50 9.02
CA LYS A 66 -4.35 5.79 9.73
C LYS A 66 -3.04 6.60 9.70
N ASN A 67 -2.66 7.12 8.53
CA ASN A 67 -1.42 7.86 8.34
C ASN A 67 -1.43 9.23 9.05
N ARG A 68 -2.61 9.84 9.21
CA ARG A 68 -2.75 11.12 9.94
C ARG A 68 -2.81 10.93 11.45
N GLY A 69 -3.27 9.77 11.93
CA GLY A 69 -3.39 9.49 13.36
C GLY A 69 -4.42 10.35 14.10
N CYS A 70 -5.34 11.01 13.38
CA CYS A 70 -6.40 11.85 13.94
C CYS A 70 -7.70 11.70 13.13
N SER A 71 -8.83 12.08 13.73
CA SER A 71 -10.14 12.00 13.09
C SER A 71 -10.32 13.08 12.01
N PRO A 72 -11.01 12.80 10.88
CA PRO A 72 -11.46 13.82 9.92
C PRO A 72 -12.26 14.98 10.52
N ASP A 73 -12.83 14.82 11.72
CA ASP A 73 -13.55 15.89 12.43
C ASP A 73 -12.62 16.92 13.08
N GLU A 74 -11.33 16.60 13.19
CA GLU A 74 -10.29 17.45 13.76
C GLU A 74 -9.61 18.31 12.68
N PRO A 75 -9.29 19.59 12.97
CA PRO A 75 -8.54 20.43 12.03
C PRO A 75 -7.20 19.81 11.60
N ALA A 76 -6.55 19.08 12.51
CA ALA A 76 -5.25 18.46 12.28
C ALA A 76 -5.28 17.45 11.11
N PHE A 77 -6.42 16.84 10.82
CA PHE A 77 -6.56 15.93 9.68
C PHE A 77 -6.36 16.65 8.34
N TYR A 78 -6.83 17.90 8.25
CA TYR A 78 -6.74 18.76 7.07
C TYR A 78 -5.47 19.59 7.01
N ASP A 79 -4.57 19.47 7.99
CA ASP A 79 -3.23 20.08 8.01
C ASP A 79 -2.27 19.36 7.03
N HIS A 80 -2.81 18.87 5.90
CA HIS A 80 -2.08 18.18 4.86
C HIS A 80 -2.85 18.23 3.54
N ILE A 81 -2.16 18.59 2.45
CA ILE A 81 -2.76 18.78 1.10
C ILE A 81 -3.59 17.57 0.66
N HIS A 82 -3.03 16.35 0.72
CA HIS A 82 -3.76 15.14 0.29
C HIS A 82 -5.11 14.91 0.98
N SER A 83 -5.25 15.23 2.28
CA SER A 83 -6.53 15.10 2.98
C SER A 83 -7.59 16.06 2.44
N VAL A 84 -7.13 17.24 1.99
CA VAL A 84 -7.98 18.28 1.40
C VAL A 84 -8.33 17.91 -0.05
N GLU A 85 -7.41 17.31 -0.80
CA GLU A 85 -7.68 16.81 -2.15
C GLU A 85 -8.75 15.71 -2.15
N ASP A 86 -8.68 14.77 -1.21
CA ASP A 86 -9.69 13.74 -1.05
C ASP A 86 -11.06 14.32 -0.69
N LEU A 87 -11.09 15.34 0.17
CA LEU A 87 -12.33 16.09 0.43
C LEU A 87 -12.91 16.70 -0.86
N ILE A 88 -12.08 17.37 -1.67
CA ILE A 88 -12.52 17.96 -2.92
C ILE A 88 -13.07 16.89 -3.87
N LYS A 89 -12.37 15.76 -4.06
CA LYS A 89 -12.87 14.65 -4.89
C LYS A 89 -14.24 14.17 -4.42
N PHE A 90 -14.42 14.01 -3.11
CA PHE A 90 -15.70 13.61 -2.52
C PHE A 90 -16.82 14.60 -2.87
N THR A 91 -16.53 15.91 -2.86
CA THR A 91 -17.55 16.92 -3.19
C THR A 91 -18.02 16.87 -4.66
N TYR A 92 -17.28 16.23 -5.55
CA TYR A 92 -17.72 15.96 -6.94
C TYR A 92 -18.40 14.60 -7.09
N ASN A 93 -17.96 13.61 -6.31
CA ASN A 93 -18.44 12.24 -6.35
C ASN A 93 -18.38 11.64 -4.94
N ASP A 94 -19.53 11.35 -4.34
CA ASP A 94 -19.67 10.81 -2.98
C ASP A 94 -19.10 9.39 -2.81
N LYS A 95 -18.69 8.76 -3.91
CA LYS A 95 -17.98 7.49 -3.97
C LYS A 95 -16.49 7.60 -4.25
N ALA A 96 -15.95 8.81 -4.46
CA ALA A 96 -14.56 8.99 -4.87
C ALA A 96 -13.54 8.43 -3.86
N ASN A 97 -13.94 8.34 -2.60
CA ASN A 97 -13.09 7.89 -1.48
C ASN A 97 -13.60 6.58 -0.86
N GLU A 98 -14.35 5.77 -1.61
CA GLU A 98 -14.64 4.39 -1.20
C GLU A 98 -13.31 3.61 -1.25
N ASP A 99 -12.93 3.01 -0.12
CA ASP A 99 -11.76 2.14 -0.09
C ASP A 99 -12.03 0.92 -0.99
N PRO A 100 -11.02 0.48 -1.76
CA PRO A 100 -11.13 -0.76 -2.52
C PRO A 100 -11.55 -1.94 -1.63
N GLU A 101 -12.40 -2.81 -2.15
CA GLU A 101 -12.74 -4.06 -1.46
C GLU A 101 -11.59 -5.06 -1.59
N ASP A 102 -11.21 -5.67 -0.48
CA ASP A 102 -10.25 -6.77 -0.50
C ASP A 102 -10.93 -8.01 -1.11
N GLN A 103 -10.48 -8.34 -2.32
CA GLN A 103 -10.99 -9.44 -3.13
C GLN A 103 -10.06 -10.66 -3.13
N THR A 104 -9.03 -10.68 -2.27
CA THR A 104 -7.96 -11.69 -2.30
C THR A 104 -7.88 -12.57 -1.05
N LEU A 105 -8.64 -12.26 -0.01
CA LEU A 105 -8.77 -13.15 1.15
C LEU A 105 -9.34 -14.51 0.73
N ASP A 106 -8.76 -15.55 1.32
CA ASP A 106 -9.06 -16.97 1.11
C ASP A 106 -8.85 -17.49 -0.33
N ASN A 107 -8.27 -16.66 -1.21
CA ASN A 107 -7.86 -17.07 -2.55
C ASN A 107 -6.54 -17.85 -2.52
N VAL A 108 -6.42 -18.78 -3.47
CA VAL A 108 -5.24 -19.64 -3.65
C VAL A 108 -4.32 -19.09 -4.73
N PHE A 109 -3.07 -18.88 -4.37
CA PHE A 109 -1.97 -18.41 -5.22
C PHE A 109 -0.85 -19.43 -5.25
N TYR A 110 0.15 -19.19 -6.10
CA TYR A 110 1.28 -20.09 -6.27
C TYR A 110 2.61 -19.35 -6.36
N MET A 111 3.66 -19.96 -5.80
CA MET A 111 5.05 -19.58 -6.04
C MET A 111 5.80 -20.79 -6.58
N ASN A 112 6.54 -20.59 -7.67
CA ASN A 112 7.35 -21.64 -8.29
C ASN A 112 8.81 -21.41 -7.90
N ILE A 113 9.35 -22.29 -7.06
CA ILE A 113 10.68 -22.16 -6.48
C ILE A 113 11.61 -23.23 -7.05
N HIS A 114 12.70 -22.80 -7.67
CA HIS A 114 13.73 -23.70 -8.19
C HIS A 114 14.66 -24.14 -7.08
N SER A 115 14.87 -25.45 -6.94
CA SER A 115 15.89 -26.03 -6.05
C SER A 115 17.09 -26.50 -6.84
N ARG A 116 18.29 -25.97 -6.59
CA ARG A 116 19.52 -26.53 -7.20
C ARG A 116 19.83 -27.92 -6.67
N ARG A 117 19.49 -28.20 -5.41
CA ARG A 117 19.70 -29.52 -4.78
C ARG A 117 18.96 -30.62 -5.52
N TRP A 118 17.73 -30.35 -5.96
CA TRP A 118 16.89 -31.33 -6.64
C TRP A 118 16.87 -31.18 -8.16
N GLY A 119 17.30 -30.03 -8.69
CA GLY A 119 17.33 -29.74 -10.12
C GLY A 119 15.94 -29.58 -10.74
N HIS A 120 14.92 -29.27 -9.94
CA HIS A 120 13.56 -29.03 -10.39
C HIS A 120 12.91 -27.83 -9.69
N VAL A 121 11.74 -27.47 -10.18
CA VAL A 121 10.92 -26.39 -9.65
C VAL A 121 9.79 -27.00 -8.83
N ASP A 122 9.69 -26.60 -7.57
CA ASP A 122 8.61 -26.94 -6.67
C ASP A 122 7.56 -25.83 -6.66
N ARG A 123 6.29 -26.24 -6.62
CA ARG A 123 5.16 -25.30 -6.64
C ARG A 123 4.54 -25.22 -5.27
N TYR A 124 4.80 -24.13 -4.56
CA TYR A 124 4.21 -23.84 -3.27
C TYR A 124 2.83 -23.23 -3.49
N GLN A 125 1.82 -23.80 -2.85
CA GLN A 125 0.49 -23.20 -2.79
C GLN A 125 0.44 -22.25 -1.61
N ILE A 126 -0.06 -21.04 -1.84
CA ILE A 126 -0.14 -19.97 -0.85
C ILE A 126 -1.56 -19.46 -0.78
N THR A 127 -2.14 -19.39 0.42
CA THR A 127 -3.50 -18.86 0.61
C THR A 127 -3.46 -17.70 1.57
N ARG A 128 -3.94 -16.54 1.14
CA ARG A 128 -4.02 -15.35 2.00
C ARG A 128 -5.20 -15.49 2.94
N ASN A 129 -5.01 -15.26 4.23
CA ASN A 129 -6.12 -15.19 5.20
C ASN A 129 -5.89 -14.09 6.22
N ASN A 130 -6.83 -13.91 7.14
CA ASN A 130 -6.79 -12.86 8.16
C ASN A 130 -5.59 -12.93 9.14
N LYS A 131 -4.86 -14.05 9.22
CA LYS A 131 -3.69 -14.23 10.10
C LYS A 131 -2.37 -14.05 9.36
N GLY A 132 -2.37 -14.06 8.03
CA GLY A 132 -1.16 -14.07 7.20
C GLY A 132 -1.32 -14.97 5.99
N TRP A 133 -0.38 -15.88 5.81
CA TRP A 133 -0.33 -16.83 4.69
C TRP A 133 -0.48 -18.27 5.18
N ILE A 134 -1.31 -19.08 4.54
CA ILE A 134 -1.24 -20.54 4.66
C ILE A 134 -0.33 -21.03 3.56
N ILE A 135 0.74 -21.73 3.93
CA ILE A 135 1.67 -22.35 2.99
C ILE A 135 1.33 -23.83 2.91
N VAL A 136 1.11 -24.32 1.69
CA VAL A 136 0.87 -25.74 1.42
C VAL A 136 1.94 -26.21 0.43
N ASP A 137 2.74 -27.15 0.92
CA ASP A 137 3.74 -27.92 0.16
C ASP A 137 3.60 -29.41 0.55
N ASN A 138 4.14 -30.30 -0.27
CA ASN A 138 4.16 -31.74 -0.02
C ASN A 138 4.87 -32.13 1.28
N THR A 139 5.83 -31.32 1.74
CA THR A 139 6.67 -31.65 2.90
C THR A 139 6.23 -30.90 4.15
N ILE A 140 6.18 -29.56 4.08
CA ILE A 140 5.92 -28.71 5.24
C ILE A 140 4.78 -27.76 4.90
N SER A 141 3.65 -27.93 5.60
CA SER A 141 2.46 -27.09 5.44
C SER A 141 2.07 -26.44 6.76
N GLY A 142 1.52 -25.23 6.72
CA GLY A 142 0.98 -24.58 7.91
C GLY A 142 0.65 -23.11 7.78
N GLN A 143 0.12 -22.56 8.87
CA GLN A 143 -0.20 -21.13 8.99
C GLN A 143 1.06 -20.33 9.34
N SER A 144 1.36 -19.35 8.50
CA SER A 144 2.34 -18.30 8.74
C SER A 144 1.69 -16.96 9.09
N ASP A 145 2.46 -16.08 9.72
CA ASP A 145 2.14 -14.66 9.81
C ASP A 145 2.24 -13.97 8.43
N LYS A 146 2.02 -12.66 8.40
CA LYS A 146 2.07 -11.86 7.17
C LYS A 146 3.44 -11.86 6.50
N SER A 147 4.51 -12.06 7.26
CA SER A 147 5.88 -12.13 6.73
C SER A 147 6.19 -13.48 6.06
N GLY A 148 5.28 -14.46 6.16
CA GLY A 148 5.51 -15.82 5.66
C GLY A 148 6.16 -16.75 6.70
N ASN A 149 6.45 -16.24 7.90
CA ASN A 149 7.02 -17.03 8.99
C ASN A 149 5.98 -17.89 9.71
N PRO A 150 6.28 -19.15 10.07
CA PRO A 150 7.55 -19.83 9.83
C PRO A 150 7.54 -20.72 8.57
N TYR A 151 6.38 -21.05 8.00
CA TYR A 151 6.27 -22.22 7.12
C TYR A 151 6.85 -22.00 5.71
N LEU A 152 6.87 -20.77 5.19
CA LEU A 152 7.56 -20.49 3.93
C LEU A 152 9.06 -20.75 4.09
N PHE A 153 9.66 -20.12 5.11
CA PHE A 153 11.09 -20.23 5.39
C PHE A 153 11.51 -21.64 5.81
N LYS A 154 10.65 -22.37 6.53
CA LYS A 154 10.90 -23.79 6.81
C LYS A 154 11.02 -24.64 5.55
N ASN A 155 10.19 -24.41 4.52
CA ASN A 155 10.33 -25.12 3.24
C ASN A 155 11.63 -24.72 2.54
N LEU A 156 11.88 -23.41 2.41
CA LEU A 156 13.10 -22.91 1.78
C LEU A 156 14.37 -23.44 2.44
N ASP A 157 14.41 -23.44 3.78
CA ASP A 157 15.55 -23.96 4.55
C ASP A 157 15.68 -25.48 4.45
N HIS A 158 14.55 -26.21 4.45
CA HIS A 158 14.54 -27.68 4.28
C HIS A 158 15.14 -28.10 2.93
N ASP A 159 14.84 -27.32 1.87
CA ASP A 159 15.31 -27.58 0.51
C ASP A 159 16.65 -26.89 0.20
N SER A 160 17.32 -26.35 1.22
CA SER A 160 18.61 -25.65 1.12
C SER A 160 18.61 -24.45 0.15
N ILE A 161 17.46 -23.81 -0.03
CA ILE A 161 17.29 -22.66 -0.93
C ILE A 161 17.96 -21.42 -0.33
N ASN A 162 18.74 -20.69 -1.13
CA ASN A 162 19.18 -19.35 -0.79
C ASN A 162 18.17 -18.32 -1.28
N TYR A 163 17.74 -17.47 -0.36
CA TYR A 163 16.75 -16.43 -0.58
C TYR A 163 17.24 -15.12 0.05
N PRO A 164 16.68 -13.98 -0.36
CA PRO A 164 17.12 -12.68 0.12
C PRO A 164 16.65 -12.41 1.56
N GLU A 165 17.48 -11.71 2.33
CA GLU A 165 17.24 -11.41 3.76
C GLU A 165 15.92 -10.65 3.99
N GLU A 166 15.57 -9.72 3.09
CA GLU A 166 14.39 -8.87 3.21
C GLU A 166 13.09 -9.53 2.72
N LEU A 167 13.11 -10.77 2.23
CA LEU A 167 11.91 -11.48 1.78
C LEU A 167 10.73 -11.43 2.79
N PRO A 168 10.93 -11.59 4.12
CA PRO A 168 9.83 -11.47 5.07
C PRO A 168 9.13 -10.10 5.02
N GLY A 169 9.90 -9.02 4.87
CA GLY A 169 9.37 -7.65 4.79
C GLY A 169 8.53 -7.43 3.53
N TYR A 170 8.98 -7.96 2.39
CA TYR A 170 8.22 -7.88 1.14
C TYR A 170 6.92 -8.71 1.18
N MET A 171 6.96 -9.90 1.79
CA MET A 171 5.75 -10.72 1.99
C MET A 171 4.71 -10.02 2.86
N GLU A 172 5.16 -9.40 3.97
CA GLU A 172 4.27 -8.63 4.85
C GLU A 172 3.70 -7.40 4.16
N TRP A 173 4.55 -6.66 3.45
CA TRP A 173 4.14 -5.50 2.68
C TRP A 173 3.08 -5.84 1.63
N LEU A 174 3.29 -6.91 0.87
CA LEU A 174 2.35 -7.38 -0.14
C LEU A 174 1.02 -7.82 0.47
N TRP A 175 1.05 -8.48 1.63
CA TRP A 175 -0.17 -8.88 2.35
C TRP A 175 -1.03 -7.67 2.72
N ASP A 176 -0.41 -6.58 3.18
CA ASP A 176 -1.10 -5.34 3.56
C ASP A 176 -1.60 -4.59 2.31
N ARG A 177 -0.78 -4.47 1.26
CA ARG A 177 -1.17 -3.83 -0.01
C ARG A 177 -2.36 -4.51 -0.67
N ALA A 178 -2.45 -5.83 -0.61
CA ALA A 178 -3.58 -6.57 -1.16
C ALA A 178 -4.93 -6.11 -0.58
N ALA A 179 -4.98 -5.79 0.72
CA ALA A 179 -6.16 -5.22 1.36
C ALA A 179 -6.32 -3.72 1.08
N GLU A 180 -5.25 -2.95 1.27
CA GLU A 180 -5.33 -1.49 1.24
C GLU A 180 -5.58 -0.93 -0.17
N ASP A 181 -5.02 -1.58 -1.19
CA ASP A 181 -5.14 -1.15 -2.59
C ASP A 181 -6.21 -1.96 -3.35
N GLY A 182 -6.83 -2.96 -2.70
CA GLY A 182 -7.84 -3.85 -3.28
C GLY A 182 -7.34 -4.58 -4.53
N LEU A 183 -6.13 -5.13 -4.44
CA LEU A 183 -5.49 -5.81 -5.56
C LEU A 183 -6.39 -6.92 -6.11
N THR A 184 -6.40 -7.07 -7.43
CA THR A 184 -7.04 -8.22 -8.07
C THR A 184 -6.24 -9.50 -7.79
N HIS A 185 -6.88 -10.65 -8.01
CA HIS A 185 -6.19 -11.94 -7.94
C HIS A 185 -4.95 -11.98 -8.87
N GLU A 186 -5.07 -11.47 -10.09
CA GLU A 186 -3.98 -11.43 -11.07
C GLU A 186 -2.81 -10.57 -10.58
N GLN A 187 -3.08 -9.35 -10.11
CA GLN A 187 -2.03 -8.47 -9.58
C GLN A 187 -1.31 -9.07 -8.36
N LEU A 188 -2.04 -9.73 -7.46
CA LEU A 188 -1.40 -10.39 -6.31
C LEU A 188 -0.60 -11.62 -6.75
N GLN A 189 -1.08 -12.39 -7.72
CA GLN A 189 -0.35 -13.52 -8.28
C GLN A 189 0.94 -13.06 -8.98
N ASP A 190 0.88 -11.97 -9.76
CA ASP A 190 2.05 -11.40 -10.43
C ASP A 190 3.09 -10.90 -9.42
N ALA A 191 2.67 -10.20 -8.37
CA ALA A 191 3.58 -9.78 -7.30
C ALA A 191 4.23 -10.97 -6.57
N LEU A 192 3.49 -12.06 -6.33
CA LEU A 192 4.06 -13.29 -5.78
C LEU A 192 5.03 -13.97 -6.75
N ASN A 193 4.78 -13.90 -8.07
CA ASN A 193 5.70 -14.39 -9.08
C ASN A 193 7.02 -13.58 -9.06
N GLU A 194 6.96 -12.25 -8.92
CA GLU A 194 8.17 -11.42 -8.79
C GLU A 194 9.01 -11.81 -7.56
N LEU A 195 8.36 -12.09 -6.42
CA LEU A 195 9.05 -12.57 -5.23
C LEU A 195 9.65 -13.96 -5.44
N ALA A 196 8.94 -14.87 -6.12
CA ALA A 196 9.45 -16.19 -6.46
C ALA A 196 10.66 -16.11 -7.40
N ASP A 197 10.61 -15.24 -8.40
CA ASP A 197 11.71 -14.99 -9.32
C ASP A 197 12.92 -14.42 -8.59
N TRP A 198 12.73 -13.53 -7.62
CA TRP A 198 13.83 -13.00 -6.83
C TRP A 198 14.52 -14.08 -5.99
N ILE A 199 13.74 -14.98 -5.36
CA ILE A 199 14.27 -16.17 -4.68
C ILE A 199 15.06 -17.02 -5.67
N ASN A 200 14.49 -17.30 -6.84
CA ASN A 200 15.13 -18.13 -7.87
C ASN A 200 16.42 -17.51 -8.39
N VAL A 201 16.51 -16.17 -8.48
CA VAL A 201 17.75 -15.46 -8.83
C VAL A 201 18.80 -15.63 -7.74
N CYS A 202 18.45 -15.46 -6.46
CA CYS A 202 19.38 -15.68 -5.35
C CYS A 202 19.91 -17.12 -5.32
N GLU A 203 19.01 -18.09 -5.49
CA GLU A 203 19.35 -19.50 -5.50
C GLU A 203 20.20 -19.85 -6.72
N SER A 204 19.78 -19.50 -7.94
CA SER A 204 20.52 -19.84 -9.16
C SER A 204 21.91 -19.21 -9.24
N ASN A 205 22.13 -18.07 -8.56
CA ASN A 205 23.42 -17.39 -8.51
C ASN A 205 24.26 -17.72 -7.28
N SER A 206 23.87 -18.67 -6.42
CA SER A 206 24.74 -18.96 -5.29
C SER A 206 26.04 -19.64 -5.72
N PRO A 207 27.15 -19.45 -4.96
CA PRO A 207 28.47 -19.91 -5.37
C PRO A 207 28.55 -21.41 -5.66
N SER A 208 29.41 -21.79 -6.61
CA SER A 208 29.71 -23.17 -6.98
C SER A 208 31.21 -23.49 -6.81
N GLY A 209 31.61 -24.74 -7.09
CA GLY A 209 32.99 -25.20 -6.98
C GLY A 209 33.35 -25.57 -5.54
N VAL A 210 34.22 -24.81 -4.88
CA VAL A 210 34.64 -25.12 -3.48
C VAL A 210 33.46 -25.10 -2.47
N TRP A 211 32.33 -24.52 -2.87
CA TRP A 211 31.11 -24.39 -2.09
C TRP A 211 30.02 -25.41 -2.47
N GLU A 212 30.30 -26.37 -3.35
CA GLU A 212 29.31 -27.34 -3.88
C GLU A 212 28.65 -28.21 -2.79
N HIS A 213 29.25 -28.30 -1.61
CA HIS A 213 28.71 -29.03 -0.45
C HIS A 213 28.38 -28.12 0.74
N TYR A 214 28.36 -26.81 0.52
CA TYR A 214 27.97 -25.84 1.53
C TYR A 214 26.46 -25.53 1.36
N LYS A 215 25.68 -25.98 2.36
CA LYS A 215 24.21 -26.08 2.38
C LYS A 215 23.62 -27.22 1.53
#